data_AF-A0A8B6CPN1-F1
#
_entry.id   AF-A0A8B6CPN1-F1
#
_cell.length_a   1.000
_cell.length_b   1.000
_cell.length_c   1.000
_cell.angle_alpha   90.00
_cell.angle_beta   90.00
_cell.angle_gamma   90.00
#
_symmetry.space_group_name_H-M   'P 1'
#
loop_
_entity.id
_entity.type
_entity.pdbx_description
1 polymer ?
#
loop_
_entity_poly.entity_id
_entity_poly.type
_entity_poly.pdbx_seq_one_letter_code
_entity_poly.pdbx_strand_id
1 'polypeptide(L)'
;NPCLKKPCKYNGVCKPRGGSYKCFCKGGYYGYNCNLKNACKPNQCKNKSRCVPVGKTFKCVCRNGNFGRLCEKNVCSPNPCKNNGKCSPLGKTGYKCTCSGGYTGPRCEVHACKPNPCKNKGRCFPDGKTGYKCRCVDGYSGPTCQENACKPNPCSNGGTCSADKFGDYSCECRPGYFGPECERYVCAPNPCKNGGICSSDGSGGYRCRCKGGYSGPTCKVNVCKPNPCKNSGRCVNKGSSYNCICKGGYSGPTCGEHVCKPNPCQNRGRCIPEGRDGYRCKCVGGYSGPTCDENVCKPNPCQNRGRCYPDNSDDGFKCRCVGGYKGPTCEDKPNPCNTKPCKNGGKCNYNGKIYTCKCAYGWRGRHCTDKAYKPNPCVVSKPCKNRGKCIWNGKAYRCKCAYGYGGRHCTKKSYKKNPCASRPCKNRGKCTVKGNGYVCKCARGYSGRYCSLKSPPSYDDDEY
;
A
#
# COMPACT_ATOMS: atom_id res chain seq x y z
N ASN A 1 43.19 93.75 94.29
CA ASN A 1 42.34 94.00 93.09
C ASN A 1 43.23 94.21 91.86
N PRO A 2 43.21 93.33 90.85
CA PRO A 2 44.12 93.40 89.70
C PRO A 2 43.88 94.59 88.75
N CYS A 3 42.73 95.27 88.84
CA CYS A 3 42.45 96.46 88.03
C CYS A 3 43.14 97.75 88.52
N LEU A 4 43.73 97.76 89.73
CA LEU A 4 44.37 98.95 90.32
C LEU A 4 45.52 99.51 89.47
N LYS A 5 46.30 98.64 88.78
CA LYS A 5 47.39 99.05 87.89
C LYS A 5 46.93 99.61 86.53
N LYS A 6 45.63 99.91 86.36
CA LYS A 6 44.97 100.37 85.11
C LYS A 6 45.48 99.60 83.87
N PRO A 7 45.41 98.26 83.85
CA PRO A 7 46.02 97.45 82.79
C PRO A 7 45.33 97.63 81.42
N CYS A 8 44.05 98.00 81.42
CA CYS A 8 43.28 98.27 80.21
C CYS A 8 43.62 99.64 79.62
N LYS A 9 44.13 99.67 78.39
CA LYS A 9 44.47 100.89 77.66
C LYS A 9 43.26 101.49 76.94
N TYR A 10 43.41 102.73 76.45
CA TYR A 10 42.43 103.47 75.64
C TYR A 10 40.99 103.47 76.19
N ASN A 11 40.84 103.75 77.50
CA ASN A 11 39.57 103.80 78.22
C ASN A 11 38.72 102.51 78.13
N GLY A 12 39.39 101.35 78.00
CA GLY A 12 38.75 100.05 78.22
C GLY A 12 38.37 99.84 79.70
N VAL A 13 37.18 99.33 79.95
CA VAL A 13 36.68 99.11 81.32
C VAL A 13 37.29 97.82 81.88
N CYS A 14 38.04 97.93 82.98
CA CYS A 14 38.59 96.78 83.68
C CYS A 14 37.56 96.19 84.65
N LYS A 15 37.34 94.87 84.60
CA LYS A 15 36.64 94.13 85.66
C LYS A 15 37.51 92.97 86.18
N PRO A 16 37.58 92.73 87.50
CA PRO A 16 38.22 91.53 88.04
C PRO A 16 37.51 90.25 87.55
N ARG A 17 38.27 89.17 87.35
CA ARG A 17 37.75 87.84 86.96
C ARG A 17 38.70 86.75 87.42
N GLY A 18 38.33 86.01 88.48
CA GLY A 18 39.01 84.78 88.93
C GLY A 18 40.52 84.94 89.13
N GLY A 19 40.94 85.80 90.08
CA GLY A 19 42.36 86.12 90.32
C GLY A 19 43.00 87.04 89.27
N SER A 20 42.49 87.05 88.04
CA SER A 20 42.95 87.90 86.94
C SER A 20 41.99 89.09 86.70
N TYR A 21 42.19 89.81 85.59
CA TYR A 21 41.32 90.88 85.10
C TYR A 21 40.87 90.61 83.67
N LYS A 22 39.75 91.23 83.27
CA LYS A 22 39.27 91.26 81.89
C LYS A 22 38.97 92.70 81.49
N CYS A 23 39.57 93.13 80.39
CA CYS A 23 39.29 94.42 79.79
C CYS A 23 38.11 94.34 78.80
N PHE A 24 37.16 95.25 78.94
CA PHE A 24 36.04 95.45 78.01
C PHE A 24 36.36 96.70 77.16
N CYS A 25 36.76 96.47 75.91
CA CYS A 25 37.33 97.52 75.06
C CYS A 25 36.24 98.43 74.46
N LYS A 26 36.46 99.74 74.53
CA LYS A 26 35.59 100.73 73.87
C LYS A 26 35.69 100.58 72.34
N GLY A 27 34.61 100.89 71.64
CA GLY A 27 34.45 100.59 70.22
C GLY A 27 35.58 101.14 69.34
N GLY A 28 36.39 100.25 68.78
CA GLY A 28 37.59 100.61 68.01
C GLY A 28 38.89 99.99 68.52
N TYR A 29 38.88 99.35 69.69
CA TYR A 29 40.03 98.67 70.29
C TYR A 29 39.72 97.19 70.62
N TYR A 30 40.76 96.36 70.71
CA TYR A 30 40.68 94.94 71.05
C TYR A 30 42.01 94.43 71.64
N GLY A 31 42.09 93.12 71.89
CA GLY A 31 43.23 92.47 72.57
C GLY A 31 43.03 92.41 74.09
N TYR A 32 43.84 91.60 74.77
CA TYR A 32 43.68 91.30 76.20
C TYR A 32 43.65 92.56 77.08
N ASN A 33 44.50 93.55 76.76
CA ASN A 33 44.63 94.83 77.47
C ASN A 33 43.98 96.01 76.72
N CYS A 34 43.14 95.75 75.72
CA CYS A 34 42.60 96.76 74.80
C CYS A 34 43.65 97.63 74.07
N ASN A 35 44.90 97.17 74.02
CA ASN A 35 46.05 97.91 73.49
C ASN A 35 46.17 97.85 71.97
N LEU A 36 45.37 97.04 71.27
CA LEU A 36 45.39 96.93 69.81
C LEU A 36 44.22 97.72 69.20
N LYS A 37 44.51 98.60 68.24
CA LYS A 37 43.47 99.26 67.43
C LYS A 37 42.82 98.21 66.52
N ASN A 38 41.49 98.16 66.50
CA ASN A 38 40.73 97.21 65.70
C ASN A 38 40.76 97.62 64.22
N ALA A 39 41.67 97.01 63.46
CA ALA A 39 41.87 97.27 62.03
C ALA A 39 40.65 96.91 61.13
N CYS A 40 39.62 96.25 61.68
CA CYS A 40 38.34 95.98 61.01
C CYS A 40 37.30 97.10 61.17
N LYS A 41 37.64 98.28 61.71
CA LYS A 41 36.78 99.46 61.74
C LYS A 41 37.42 100.65 61.00
N PRO A 42 36.84 101.14 59.89
CA PRO A 42 35.68 100.60 59.17
C PRO A 42 35.95 99.21 58.57
N ASN A 43 34.90 98.46 58.22
CA ASN A 43 35.08 97.13 57.62
C ASN A 43 35.59 97.28 56.18
N GLN A 44 36.86 96.96 55.97
CA GLN A 44 37.53 97.05 54.67
C GLN A 44 37.18 95.86 53.74
N CYS A 45 36.60 94.78 54.27
CA CYS A 45 36.26 93.58 53.50
C CYS A 45 35.00 93.80 52.66
N LYS A 46 35.10 93.53 51.36
CA LYS A 46 34.04 93.64 50.36
C LYS A 46 33.17 92.37 50.30
N ASN A 47 32.13 92.40 49.47
CA ASN A 47 31.24 91.26 49.19
C ASN A 47 30.65 90.58 50.44
N LYS A 48 30.28 91.39 51.45
CA LYS A 48 29.71 90.96 52.75
C LYS A 48 30.58 89.93 53.50
N SER A 49 31.90 89.98 53.31
CA SER A 49 32.88 89.06 53.91
C SER A 49 33.23 89.43 55.36
N ARG A 50 33.69 88.44 56.14
CA ARG A 50 33.96 88.60 57.58
C ARG A 50 35.38 89.14 57.80
N CYS A 51 35.52 90.30 58.42
CA CYS A 51 36.82 90.81 58.85
C CYS A 51 37.24 90.18 60.19
N VAL A 52 38.50 89.78 60.31
CA VAL A 52 39.12 89.29 61.54
C VAL A 52 40.40 90.11 61.80
N PRO A 53 40.55 90.79 62.93
CA PRO A 53 41.75 91.55 63.23
C PRO A 53 42.90 90.61 63.64
N VAL A 54 44.13 90.92 63.20
CA VAL A 54 45.33 90.09 63.40
C VAL A 54 46.50 91.01 63.79
N GLY A 55 46.80 91.11 65.08
CA GLY A 55 47.81 92.03 65.60
C GLY A 55 47.47 93.50 65.29
N LYS A 56 48.36 94.21 64.59
CA LYS A 56 48.09 95.57 64.08
C LYS A 56 47.39 95.60 62.71
N THR A 57 47.16 94.43 62.08
CA THR A 57 46.57 94.30 60.73
C THR A 57 45.21 93.60 60.78
N PHE A 58 44.64 93.26 59.62
CA PHE A 58 43.39 92.52 59.50
C PHE A 58 43.49 91.48 58.38
N LYS A 59 42.65 90.45 58.47
CA LYS A 59 42.47 89.41 57.46
C LYS A 59 40.98 89.32 57.12
N CYS A 60 40.65 89.38 55.83
CA CYS A 60 39.31 89.10 55.37
C CYS A 60 39.11 87.60 55.16
N VAL A 61 38.10 87.03 55.83
CA VAL A 61 37.61 85.67 55.59
C VAL A 61 36.49 85.76 54.57
N CYS A 62 36.85 85.45 53.32
CA CYS A 62 35.95 85.54 52.18
C CYS A 62 34.85 84.47 52.24
N ARG A 63 33.63 84.85 51.86
CA ARG A 63 32.58 83.87 51.52
C ARG A 63 33.00 83.09 50.26
N ASN A 64 32.48 81.88 50.09
CA ASN A 64 32.76 81.04 48.90
C ASN A 64 32.54 81.83 47.60
N GLY A 65 33.48 81.67 46.66
CA GLY A 65 33.52 82.42 45.40
C GLY A 65 34.07 83.84 45.47
N ASN A 66 34.41 84.37 46.64
CA ASN A 66 35.11 85.66 46.75
C ASN A 66 36.59 85.44 47.06
N PHE A 67 37.46 86.23 46.42
CA PHE A 67 38.91 86.18 46.57
C PHE A 67 39.54 87.57 46.42
N GLY A 68 40.86 87.65 46.58
CA GLY A 68 41.57 88.92 46.75
C GLY A 68 41.77 89.30 48.22
N ARG A 69 42.57 90.34 48.48
CA ARG A 69 43.02 90.70 49.85
C ARG A 69 41.88 91.20 50.72
N LEU A 70 40.90 91.86 50.10
CA LEU A 70 39.69 92.42 50.71
C LEU A 70 38.44 91.61 50.35
N CYS A 71 38.59 90.44 49.71
CA CYS A 71 37.49 89.66 49.12
C CYS A 71 36.72 90.43 48.03
N GLU A 72 37.42 91.30 47.31
CA GLU A 72 36.90 92.23 46.31
C GLU A 72 36.55 91.59 44.96
N LYS A 73 37.23 90.49 44.58
CA LYS A 73 36.97 89.76 43.35
C LYS A 73 35.96 88.63 43.58
N ASN A 74 35.08 88.38 42.61
CA ASN A 74 34.10 87.30 42.66
C ASN A 74 34.24 86.39 41.43
N VAL A 75 34.31 85.07 41.63
CA VAL A 75 34.50 84.08 40.55
C VAL A 75 33.36 84.01 39.54
N CYS A 76 32.18 84.55 39.89
CA CYS A 76 30.99 84.60 39.05
C CYS A 76 30.65 86.01 38.53
N SER A 77 31.54 87.00 38.69
CA SER A 77 31.31 88.37 38.20
C SER A 77 32.55 88.95 37.50
N PRO A 78 32.51 89.21 36.17
CA PRO A 78 31.40 88.90 35.25
C PRO A 78 31.15 87.39 35.15
N ASN A 79 29.93 87.00 34.76
CA ASN A 79 29.56 85.57 34.69
C ASN A 79 30.51 84.82 33.72
N PRO A 80 31.30 83.84 34.19
CA PRO A 80 32.23 83.12 33.33
C PRO A 80 31.52 82.14 32.38
N CYS A 81 30.27 81.77 32.66
CA CYS A 81 29.48 80.83 31.88
C CYS A 81 28.88 81.52 30.63
N LYS A 82 28.99 80.87 29.47
CA LYS A 82 28.37 81.27 28.21
C LYS A 82 26.93 80.78 28.13
N ASN A 83 26.20 81.20 27.10
CA ASN A 83 24.88 80.68 26.70
C ASN A 83 23.85 80.59 27.85
N ASN A 84 23.78 81.66 28.66
CA ASN A 84 22.93 81.78 29.85
C ASN A 84 23.15 80.70 30.94
N GLY A 85 24.35 80.09 30.97
CA GLY A 85 24.75 79.19 32.04
C GLY A 85 24.80 79.90 33.41
N LYS A 86 24.33 79.21 34.45
CA LYS A 86 24.31 79.71 35.83
C LYS A 86 25.61 79.38 36.55
N CYS A 87 26.39 80.40 36.90
CA CYS A 87 27.60 80.22 37.70
C CYS A 87 27.27 79.93 39.17
N SER A 88 27.96 78.95 39.75
CA SER A 88 27.95 78.63 41.18
C SER A 88 29.40 78.53 41.69
N PRO A 89 29.78 79.19 42.80
CA PRO A 89 31.11 79.08 43.35
C PRO A 89 31.52 77.65 43.74
N LEU A 90 32.75 77.27 43.43
CA LEU A 90 33.36 75.99 43.82
C LEU A 90 34.66 76.27 44.60
N GLY A 91 34.51 76.42 45.91
CA GLY A 91 35.61 76.84 46.80
C GLY A 91 35.86 78.35 46.77
N LYS A 92 37.14 78.75 46.82
CA LYS A 92 37.55 80.18 46.87
C LYS A 92 37.85 80.77 45.49
N THR A 93 38.49 80.00 44.61
CA THR A 93 38.96 80.42 43.28
C THR A 93 38.28 79.67 42.13
N GLY A 94 37.64 78.53 42.41
CA GLY A 94 36.91 77.76 41.41
C GLY A 94 35.45 78.20 41.25
N TYR A 95 34.87 77.85 40.12
CA TYR A 95 33.45 77.99 39.81
C TYR A 95 32.97 76.73 39.07
N LYS A 96 31.66 76.49 39.10
CA LYS A 96 30.98 75.48 38.28
C LYS A 96 29.86 76.17 37.50
N CYS A 97 29.82 75.94 36.20
CA CYS A 97 28.71 76.35 35.37
C CYS A 97 27.64 75.25 35.33
N THR A 98 26.39 75.61 35.62
CA THR A 98 25.22 74.78 35.32
C THR A 98 24.62 75.28 34.02
N CYS A 99 24.67 74.45 32.98
CA CYS A 99 24.25 74.86 31.64
C CYS A 99 22.73 74.85 31.47
N SER A 100 22.26 75.74 30.59
CA SER A 100 20.92 75.68 30.02
C SER A 100 20.81 74.44 29.11
N GLY A 101 19.60 73.89 28.94
CA GLY A 101 19.39 72.69 28.13
C GLY A 101 19.90 72.89 26.70
N GLY A 102 20.76 71.99 26.23
CA GLY A 102 21.35 72.05 24.89
C GLY A 102 22.76 72.64 24.82
N TYR A 103 23.36 73.03 25.95
CA TYR A 103 24.76 73.42 26.03
C TYR A 103 25.54 72.53 27.02
N THR A 104 26.81 72.29 26.71
CA THR A 104 27.75 71.48 27.48
C THR A 104 29.15 72.11 27.44
N GLY A 105 30.12 71.48 28.11
CA GLY A 105 31.46 72.02 28.33
C GLY A 105 31.58 72.80 29.66
N PRO A 106 32.81 73.03 30.15
CA PRO A 106 33.07 73.63 31.46
C PRO A 106 32.52 75.05 31.62
N ARG A 107 32.26 75.75 30.51
CA ARG A 107 31.69 77.11 30.47
C ARG A 107 30.39 77.18 29.67
N CYS A 108 29.74 76.04 29.37
CA CYS A 108 28.54 75.95 28.54
C CYS A 108 28.73 76.49 27.11
N GLU A 109 29.95 76.38 26.58
CA GLU A 109 30.40 76.91 25.30
C GLU A 109 30.08 75.99 24.11
N VAL A 110 29.91 74.68 24.34
CA VAL A 110 29.65 73.69 23.29
C VAL A 110 28.15 73.46 23.14
N HIS A 111 27.61 73.59 21.93
CA HIS A 111 26.22 73.25 21.65
C HIS A 111 26.07 71.73 21.58
N ALA A 112 25.34 71.13 22.52
CA ALA A 112 25.35 69.69 22.78
C ALA A 112 24.87 68.79 21.62
N CYS A 113 24.14 69.35 20.65
CA CYS A 113 23.72 68.67 19.42
C CYS A 113 24.49 69.08 18.14
N LYS A 114 25.64 69.77 18.25
CA LYS A 114 26.44 70.19 17.08
C LYS A 114 27.95 69.92 17.30
N PRO A 115 28.58 68.99 16.53
CA PRO A 115 27.95 68.05 15.59
C PRO A 115 26.96 67.11 16.30
N ASN A 116 26.07 66.46 15.54
CA ASN A 116 25.07 65.55 16.13
C ASN A 116 25.78 64.36 16.81
N PRO A 117 25.67 64.17 18.14
CA PRO A 117 26.31 63.05 18.83
C PRO A 117 25.64 61.71 18.54
N CYS A 118 24.37 61.72 18.10
CA CYS A 118 23.60 60.52 17.84
C CYS A 118 24.04 59.84 16.54
N LYS A 119 24.46 58.58 16.63
CA LYS A 119 24.78 57.69 15.51
C LYS A 119 23.51 57.22 14.81
N ASN A 120 23.69 56.52 13.69
CA ASN A 120 22.62 55.78 12.99
C ASN A 120 21.35 56.60 12.70
N LYS A 121 21.53 57.86 12.28
CA LYS A 121 20.47 58.85 11.99
C LYS A 121 19.58 59.22 13.19
N GLY A 122 20.00 58.92 14.42
CA GLY A 122 19.32 59.36 15.64
C GLY A 122 19.18 60.88 15.72
N ARG A 123 18.05 61.35 16.27
CA ARG A 123 17.74 62.78 16.41
C ARG A 123 18.15 63.26 17.80
N CYS A 124 19.06 64.23 17.86
CA CYS A 124 19.49 64.84 19.11
C CYS A 124 18.48 65.88 19.62
N PHE A 125 18.25 65.86 20.93
CA PHE A 125 17.46 66.84 21.65
C PHE A 125 18.30 67.44 22.80
N PRO A 126 18.24 68.78 23.01
CA PRO A 126 18.71 69.42 24.22
C PRO A 126 18.20 68.75 25.51
N ASP A 127 19.07 68.47 26.47
CA ASP A 127 18.68 68.01 27.81
C ASP A 127 19.39 68.83 28.91
N GLY A 128 18.68 69.16 29.99
CA GLY A 128 19.21 70.00 31.08
C GLY A 128 20.02 69.26 32.15
N LYS A 129 20.01 67.91 32.16
CA LYS A 129 20.73 67.07 33.12
C LYS A 129 21.96 66.41 32.49
N THR A 130 21.82 65.88 31.27
CA THR A 130 22.89 65.19 30.51
C THR A 130 23.47 66.02 29.36
N GLY A 131 22.97 67.25 29.14
CA GLY A 131 23.37 68.14 28.05
C GLY A 131 22.62 67.84 26.74
N TYR A 132 22.54 66.56 26.37
CA TYR A 132 21.72 66.07 25.26
C TYR A 132 21.05 64.73 25.58
N LYS A 133 20.02 64.40 24.80
CA LYS A 133 19.37 63.09 24.73
C LYS A 133 19.15 62.71 23.26
N CYS A 134 19.53 61.49 22.88
CA CYS A 134 19.24 60.95 21.56
C CYS A 134 17.86 60.27 21.54
N ARG A 135 17.10 60.49 20.46
CA ARG A 135 15.97 59.64 20.07
C ARG A 135 16.40 58.80 18.89
N CYS A 136 16.48 57.50 19.08
CA CYS A 136 16.95 56.58 18.06
C CYS A 136 15.88 56.33 17.00
N VAL A 137 16.33 55.79 15.86
CA VAL A 137 15.47 55.18 14.86
C VAL A 137 15.20 53.74 15.31
N ASP A 138 14.03 53.21 14.98
CA ASP A 138 13.61 51.83 15.24
C ASP A 138 14.77 50.83 14.95
N GLY A 139 15.03 49.94 15.89
CA GLY A 139 16.14 48.98 15.87
C GLY A 139 17.51 49.45 16.35
N TYR A 140 17.64 50.69 16.84
CA TYR A 140 18.86 51.20 17.47
C TYR A 140 18.64 51.65 18.92
N SER A 141 19.61 51.37 19.78
CA SER A 141 19.56 51.61 21.23
C SER A 141 20.87 52.18 21.80
N GLY A 142 20.89 52.41 23.11
CA GLY A 142 22.00 53.03 23.83
C GLY A 142 22.03 54.56 23.76
N PRO A 143 22.82 55.24 24.62
CA PRO A 143 22.80 56.70 24.79
C PRO A 143 23.11 57.52 23.53
N THR A 144 23.82 56.95 22.55
CA THR A 144 24.11 57.59 21.27
C THR A 144 23.52 56.86 20.07
N CYS A 145 22.56 55.93 20.28
CA CYS A 145 21.99 55.07 19.23
C CYS A 145 23.04 54.19 18.51
N GLN A 146 24.06 53.77 19.24
CA GLN A 146 25.20 53.00 18.71
C GLN A 146 24.94 51.49 18.64
N GLU A 147 24.08 50.96 19.51
CA GLU A 147 23.71 49.55 19.54
C GLU A 147 22.66 49.27 18.46
N ASN A 148 22.75 48.11 17.79
CA ASN A 148 21.82 47.67 16.77
C ASN A 148 21.32 46.27 17.14
N ALA A 149 20.01 46.13 17.38
CA ALA A 149 19.44 44.90 17.92
C ALA A 149 19.54 43.68 16.96
N CYS A 150 19.83 43.92 15.67
CA CYS A 150 19.99 42.90 14.64
C CYS A 150 21.45 42.74 14.14
N LYS A 151 22.46 43.28 14.84
CA LYS A 151 23.89 43.14 14.44
C LYS A 151 24.82 42.81 15.62
N PRO A 152 25.44 41.61 15.65
CA PRO A 152 25.23 40.48 14.73
C PRO A 152 23.78 39.98 14.74
N ASN A 153 23.34 39.28 13.69
CA ASN A 153 21.96 38.79 13.62
C ASN A 153 21.72 37.78 14.77
N PRO A 154 20.82 38.06 15.73
CA PRO A 154 20.54 37.13 16.83
C PRO A 154 19.75 35.90 16.38
N CYS A 155 19.09 35.97 15.22
CA CYS A 155 18.24 34.89 14.74
C CYS A 155 19.07 33.76 14.12
N SER A 156 19.14 32.65 14.84
CA SER A 156 19.78 31.41 14.41
C SER A 156 19.11 30.77 13.19
N ASN A 157 19.76 29.78 12.59
CA ASN A 157 19.23 28.95 11.50
C ASN A 157 18.73 29.74 10.27
N GLY A 158 19.25 30.96 10.08
CA GLY A 158 18.90 31.85 8.98
C GLY A 158 17.56 32.56 9.14
N GLY A 159 17.05 32.70 10.36
CA GLY A 159 15.88 33.55 10.66
C GLY A 159 16.13 35.03 10.34
N THR A 160 15.04 35.75 10.09
CA THR A 160 15.07 37.19 9.77
C THR A 160 14.87 38.00 11.04
N CYS A 161 15.85 38.84 11.40
CA CYS A 161 15.70 39.76 12.51
C CYS A 161 14.91 41.00 12.10
N SER A 162 13.91 41.34 12.90
CA SER A 162 13.19 42.61 12.84
C SER A 162 13.28 43.27 14.22
N ALA A 163 13.53 44.58 14.27
CA ALA A 163 13.77 45.28 15.52
C ALA A 163 12.73 46.37 15.76
N ASP A 164 12.43 46.61 17.03
CA ASP A 164 11.29 47.43 17.44
C ASP A 164 11.66 48.90 17.73
N LYS A 165 10.69 49.66 18.23
CA LYS A 165 10.85 51.11 18.54
C LYS A 165 11.60 51.39 19.84
N PHE A 166 11.80 50.37 20.68
CA PHE A 166 12.50 50.45 21.95
C PHE A 166 13.95 49.96 21.85
N GLY A 167 14.30 49.33 20.71
CA GLY A 167 15.62 48.77 20.44
C GLY A 167 15.77 47.33 20.90
N ASP A 168 14.65 46.62 21.05
CA ASP A 168 14.58 45.17 21.19
C ASP A 168 14.45 44.51 19.80
N TYR A 169 14.54 43.19 19.73
CA TYR A 169 14.42 42.43 18.49
C TYR A 169 13.38 41.30 18.56
N SER A 170 12.94 40.86 17.39
CA SER A 170 12.11 39.67 17.21
C SER A 170 12.52 38.93 15.94
N CYS A 171 12.55 37.59 16.04
CA CYS A 171 12.99 36.72 14.97
C CYS A 171 11.83 36.07 14.22
N GLU A 172 11.78 36.27 12.90
CA GLU A 172 10.94 35.49 12.01
C GLU A 172 11.68 34.21 11.61
N CYS A 173 11.20 33.06 12.08
CA CYS A 173 11.86 31.79 11.90
C CYS A 173 11.54 31.14 10.55
N ARG A 174 12.54 30.48 9.95
CA ARG A 174 12.34 29.64 8.77
C ARG A 174 11.43 28.45 9.09
N PRO A 175 10.64 27.93 8.12
CA PRO A 175 9.75 26.80 8.34
C PRO A 175 10.46 25.59 8.99
N GLY A 176 9.93 25.14 10.12
CA GLY A 176 10.50 24.06 10.93
C GLY A 176 11.44 24.49 12.06
N TYR A 177 11.76 25.78 12.17
CA TYR A 177 12.48 26.33 13.32
C TYR A 177 11.55 27.15 14.22
N PHE A 178 11.83 27.16 15.52
CA PHE A 178 11.06 27.86 16.55
C PHE A 178 11.93 28.23 17.76
N GLY A 179 11.37 29.02 18.68
CA GLY A 179 12.08 29.63 19.79
C GLY A 179 12.36 31.12 19.54
N PRO A 180 12.71 31.90 20.57
CA PRO A 180 12.91 33.35 20.47
C PRO A 180 14.04 33.74 19.50
N GLU A 181 15.06 32.89 19.38
CA GLU A 181 16.20 33.07 18.47
C GLU A 181 16.18 32.07 17.30
N CYS A 182 15.04 31.40 17.06
CA CYS A 182 14.90 30.31 16.08
C CYS A 182 15.87 29.14 16.32
N GLU A 183 16.25 28.91 17.57
CA GLU A 183 17.31 27.99 17.98
C GLU A 183 16.89 26.51 17.96
N ARG A 184 15.58 26.23 17.97
CA ARG A 184 15.02 24.86 18.07
C ARG A 184 14.49 24.39 16.73
N TYR A 185 14.69 23.11 16.42
CA TYR A 185 14.18 22.47 15.22
C TYR A 185 13.07 21.46 15.55
N VAL A 186 11.95 21.48 14.83
CA VAL A 186 10.75 20.66 15.13
C VAL A 186 10.98 19.15 15.12
N CYS A 187 12.08 18.69 14.50
CA CYS A 187 12.48 17.28 14.46
C CYS A 187 13.67 16.94 15.40
N ALA A 188 14.06 17.84 16.31
CA ALA A 188 15.15 17.64 17.26
C ALA A 188 14.70 17.88 18.71
N PRO A 189 14.65 16.85 19.58
CA PRO A 189 14.85 15.43 19.28
C PRO A 189 13.71 14.84 18.43
N ASN A 190 13.98 13.76 17.69
CA ASN A 190 13.02 13.20 16.72
C ASN A 190 11.68 12.80 17.41
N PRO A 191 10.55 13.47 17.08
CA PRO A 191 9.24 13.15 17.65
C PRO A 191 8.67 11.82 17.13
N CYS A 192 9.10 11.39 15.95
CA CYS A 192 8.65 10.17 15.29
C CYS A 192 9.27 8.93 15.97
N LYS A 193 8.41 8.02 16.45
CA LYS A 193 8.81 6.78 17.10
C LYS A 193 8.95 5.64 16.09
N ASN A 194 9.46 4.49 16.56
CA ASN A 194 9.60 3.26 15.79
C ASN A 194 10.37 3.41 14.46
N GLY A 195 11.38 4.31 14.43
CA GLY A 195 12.19 4.57 13.24
C GLY A 195 11.48 5.41 12.16
N GLY A 196 10.44 6.17 12.53
CA GLY A 196 9.82 7.14 11.62
C GLY A 196 10.76 8.29 11.26
N ILE A 197 10.68 8.75 10.01
CA ILE A 197 11.45 9.88 9.48
C ILE A 197 10.65 11.15 9.70
N CYS A 198 11.26 12.16 10.33
CA CYS A 198 10.65 13.45 10.57
C CYS A 198 11.02 14.46 9.47
N SER A 199 10.07 15.29 9.07
CA SER A 199 10.29 16.52 8.29
C SER A 199 9.47 17.66 8.88
N SER A 200 9.82 18.92 8.61
CA SER A 200 8.89 20.03 8.83
C SER A 200 7.63 19.85 7.95
N ASP A 201 6.51 20.44 8.37
CA ASP A 201 5.26 20.44 7.59
C ASP A 201 5.06 21.70 6.73
N GLY A 202 5.91 22.72 6.91
CA GLY A 202 5.85 24.02 6.24
C GLY A 202 5.14 25.11 7.06
N SER A 203 4.37 24.74 8.09
CA SER A 203 3.52 25.62 8.90
C SER A 203 4.05 25.83 10.32
N GLY A 204 5.34 25.55 10.56
CA GLY A 204 5.95 25.58 11.90
C GLY A 204 5.77 24.30 12.72
N GLY A 205 5.14 23.26 12.17
CA GLY A 205 5.01 21.95 12.77
C GLY A 205 5.89 20.89 12.11
N TYR A 206 5.63 19.62 12.44
CA TYR A 206 6.35 18.46 11.91
C TYR A 206 5.40 17.39 11.34
N ARG A 207 5.94 16.60 10.42
CA ARG A 207 5.27 15.44 9.82
C ARG A 207 6.16 14.21 9.96
N CYS A 208 5.58 13.11 10.43
CA CYS A 208 6.25 11.81 10.50
C CYS A 208 5.89 10.90 9.32
N ARG A 209 6.88 10.43 8.58
CA ARG A 209 6.75 9.34 7.62
C ARG A 209 7.11 8.02 8.32
N CYS A 210 6.09 7.20 8.58
CA CYS A 210 6.25 5.97 9.35
C CYS A 210 6.91 4.84 8.55
N LYS A 211 7.69 4.00 9.25
CA LYS A 211 8.17 2.72 8.74
C LYS A 211 7.00 1.72 8.70
N GLY A 212 7.05 0.76 7.77
CA GLY A 212 5.98 -0.22 7.57
C GLY A 212 5.61 -0.97 8.85
N GLY A 213 4.30 -1.06 9.13
CA GLY A 213 3.75 -1.63 10.36
C GLY A 213 3.41 -0.61 11.46
N TYR A 214 3.63 0.68 11.22
CA TYR A 214 3.34 1.74 12.19
C TYR A 214 2.52 2.89 11.57
N SER A 215 1.68 3.53 12.39
CA SER A 215 0.78 4.61 11.98
C SER A 215 0.57 5.68 13.08
N GLY A 216 -0.25 6.68 12.75
CA GLY A 216 -0.52 7.85 13.59
C GLY A 216 0.54 8.95 13.45
N PRO A 217 0.27 10.16 13.98
CA PRO A 217 1.08 11.36 13.73
C PRO A 217 2.52 11.28 14.25
N THR A 218 2.80 10.38 15.20
CA THR A 218 4.14 10.13 15.76
C THR A 218 4.63 8.69 15.52
N CYS A 219 3.99 7.93 14.62
CA CYS A 219 4.33 6.53 14.30
C CYS A 219 4.35 5.59 15.52
N LYS A 220 3.59 5.90 16.58
CA LYS A 220 3.52 5.09 17.80
C LYS A 220 2.59 3.88 17.68
N VAL A 221 1.53 3.97 16.87
CA VAL A 221 0.51 2.93 16.77
C VAL A 221 1.06 1.77 15.93
N ASN A 222 1.05 0.55 16.46
CA ASN A 222 1.39 -0.64 15.71
C ASN A 222 0.12 -1.18 15.01
N VAL A 223 0.14 -1.30 13.69
CA VAL A 223 -1.06 -1.60 12.89
C VAL A 223 -1.59 -3.04 13.09
N CYS A 224 -0.79 -3.92 13.71
CA CYS A 224 -1.16 -5.31 14.01
C CYS A 224 -1.17 -5.63 15.52
N LYS A 225 -1.10 -4.65 16.41
CA LYS A 225 -1.16 -4.86 17.87
C LYS A 225 -2.10 -3.86 18.58
N PRO A 226 -3.20 -4.32 19.22
CA PRO A 226 -3.71 -5.69 19.20
C PRO A 226 -4.08 -6.14 17.77
N ASN A 227 -4.16 -7.45 17.53
CA ASN A 227 -4.45 -7.98 16.20
C ASN A 227 -5.84 -7.50 15.73
N PRO A 228 -5.95 -6.69 14.65
CA PRO A 228 -7.23 -6.18 14.17
C PRO A 228 -8.07 -7.24 13.43
N CYS A 229 -7.45 -8.37 13.07
CA CYS A 229 -8.11 -9.44 12.32
C CYS A 229 -8.89 -10.35 13.26
N LYS A 230 -10.22 -10.40 13.06
CA LYS A 230 -11.16 -11.27 13.78
C LYS A 230 -11.00 -12.73 13.32
N ASN A 231 -11.70 -13.63 14.01
CA ASN A 231 -11.83 -15.05 13.65
C ASN A 231 -10.49 -15.78 13.41
N SER A 232 -9.47 -15.42 14.20
CA SER A 232 -8.09 -15.92 14.07
C SER A 232 -7.40 -15.62 12.73
N GLY A 233 -7.79 -14.53 12.05
CA GLY A 233 -7.09 -14.02 10.87
C GLY A 233 -5.68 -13.55 11.21
N ARG A 234 -4.75 -13.69 10.25
CA ARG A 234 -3.35 -13.27 10.39
C ARG A 234 -3.17 -11.85 9.85
N CYS A 235 -2.82 -10.92 10.74
CA CYS A 235 -2.44 -9.57 10.32
C CYS A 235 -1.07 -9.56 9.64
N VAL A 236 -0.96 -8.81 8.54
CA VAL A 236 0.29 -8.49 7.86
C VAL A 236 0.39 -6.99 7.61
N ASN A 237 1.59 -6.43 7.76
CA ASN A 237 1.82 -5.00 7.56
C ASN A 237 1.70 -4.63 6.07
N LYS A 238 0.98 -3.55 5.76
CA LYS A 238 0.81 -2.99 4.41
C LYS A 238 1.09 -1.49 4.44
N GLY A 239 2.37 -1.11 4.41
CA GLY A 239 2.81 0.27 4.62
C GLY A 239 2.44 0.77 6.02
N SER A 240 1.82 1.95 6.10
CA SER A 240 1.26 2.52 7.35
C SER A 240 -0.14 1.98 7.71
N SER A 241 -0.58 0.90 7.05
CA SER A 241 -1.83 0.18 7.31
C SER A 241 -1.56 -1.32 7.47
N TYR A 242 -2.62 -2.10 7.68
CA TYR A 242 -2.56 -3.56 7.73
C TYR A 242 -3.37 -4.20 6.59
N ASN A 243 -3.17 -5.49 6.39
CA ASN A 243 -4.10 -6.36 5.67
C ASN A 243 -4.33 -7.62 6.51
N CYS A 244 -5.54 -8.17 6.46
CA CYS A 244 -5.88 -9.41 7.15
C CYS A 244 -5.90 -10.57 6.17
N ILE A 245 -5.15 -11.63 6.48
CA ILE A 245 -5.24 -12.91 5.78
C ILE A 245 -6.23 -13.78 6.54
N CYS A 246 -7.39 -14.03 5.94
CA CYS A 246 -8.48 -14.75 6.58
C CYS A 246 -8.23 -16.26 6.61
N LYS A 247 -8.80 -16.92 7.64
CA LYS A 247 -8.97 -18.38 7.64
C LYS A 247 -10.19 -18.72 6.81
N GLY A 248 -10.16 -19.88 6.15
CA GLY A 248 -11.22 -20.33 5.25
C GLY A 248 -12.62 -20.22 5.87
N GLY A 249 -13.53 -19.61 5.13
CA GLY A 249 -14.90 -19.33 5.57
C GLY A 249 -15.15 -17.95 6.17
N TYR A 250 -14.12 -17.11 6.26
CA TYR A 250 -14.24 -15.71 6.65
C TYR A 250 -13.71 -14.78 5.56
N SER A 251 -14.30 -13.60 5.45
CA SER A 251 -13.99 -12.59 4.45
C SER A 251 -14.11 -11.16 5.03
N GLY A 252 -13.92 -10.16 4.18
CA GLY A 252 -13.94 -8.75 4.55
C GLY A 252 -12.61 -8.26 5.15
N PRO A 253 -12.41 -6.93 5.28
CA PRO A 253 -11.12 -6.32 5.59
C PRO A 253 -10.55 -6.68 6.98
N THR A 254 -11.40 -7.19 7.88
CA THR A 254 -11.02 -7.65 9.23
C THR A 254 -11.30 -9.13 9.46
N CYS A 255 -11.64 -9.91 8.42
CA CYS A 255 -12.10 -11.30 8.54
C CYS A 255 -13.32 -11.48 9.46
N GLY A 256 -14.16 -10.44 9.57
CA GLY A 256 -15.33 -10.43 10.46
C GLY A 256 -16.57 -11.09 9.86
N GLU A 257 -16.66 -11.17 8.54
CA GLU A 257 -17.82 -11.65 7.79
C GLU A 257 -17.66 -13.14 7.52
N HIS A 258 -18.73 -13.93 7.68
CA HIS A 258 -18.70 -15.37 7.43
C HIS A 258 -19.35 -15.66 6.08
N VAL A 259 -18.63 -16.29 5.16
CA VAL A 259 -19.03 -16.41 3.73
C VAL A 259 -20.39 -17.10 3.50
N CYS A 260 -20.84 -17.93 4.45
CA CYS A 260 -22.16 -18.57 4.40
C CYS A 260 -23.24 -17.90 5.27
N LYS A 261 -23.08 -16.63 5.71
CA LYS A 261 -24.05 -15.91 6.54
C LYS A 261 -24.28 -14.46 6.03
N PRO A 262 -25.46 -14.14 5.45
CA PRO A 262 -26.57 -15.04 5.13
C PRO A 262 -26.15 -16.15 4.14
N ASN A 263 -26.91 -17.25 4.06
CA ASN A 263 -26.57 -18.35 3.15
C ASN A 263 -26.65 -17.87 1.69
N PRO A 264 -25.55 -17.84 0.91
CA PRO A 264 -25.56 -17.38 -0.47
C PRO A 264 -26.21 -18.41 -1.43
N CYS A 265 -26.40 -19.65 -0.99
CA CYS A 265 -26.96 -20.72 -1.79
C CYS A 265 -28.49 -20.68 -1.80
N GLN A 266 -29.06 -20.52 -2.99
CA GLN A 266 -30.50 -20.53 -3.24
C GLN A 266 -31.08 -21.95 -3.14
N ASN A 267 -32.41 -22.05 -3.20
CA ASN A 267 -33.16 -23.30 -3.29
C ASN A 267 -32.77 -24.38 -2.24
N ARG A 268 -32.45 -23.93 -1.02
CA ARG A 268 -31.99 -24.75 0.12
C ARG A 268 -30.64 -25.45 -0.10
N GLY A 269 -29.81 -24.97 -1.02
CA GLY A 269 -28.43 -25.41 -1.19
C GLY A 269 -27.61 -25.22 0.09
N ARG A 270 -26.71 -26.18 0.37
CA ARG A 270 -25.81 -26.13 1.52
C ARG A 270 -24.52 -25.40 1.15
N CYS A 271 -24.31 -24.22 1.71
CA CYS A 271 -23.03 -23.53 1.60
C CYS A 271 -21.92 -24.30 2.33
N ILE A 272 -20.79 -24.46 1.65
CA ILE A 272 -19.56 -25.08 2.16
C ILE A 272 -18.46 -24.04 1.97
N PRO A 273 -17.83 -23.54 3.05
CA PRO A 273 -16.65 -22.68 2.96
C PRO A 273 -15.52 -23.35 2.17
N GLU A 274 -14.90 -22.63 1.22
CA GLU A 274 -13.84 -23.16 0.38
C GLU A 274 -12.81 -22.09 -0.02
N GLY A 275 -11.53 -22.46 -0.06
CA GLY A 275 -10.44 -21.52 -0.30
C GLY A 275 -10.20 -20.59 0.89
N ARG A 276 -9.58 -19.43 0.63
CA ARG A 276 -9.32 -18.42 1.68
C ARG A 276 -10.56 -17.58 1.99
N ASP A 277 -11.17 -17.03 0.94
CA ASP A 277 -12.22 -16.01 1.05
C ASP A 277 -13.50 -16.42 0.27
N GLY A 278 -13.66 -17.70 -0.06
CA GLY A 278 -14.70 -18.23 -0.93
C GLY A 278 -15.66 -19.24 -0.30
N TYR A 279 -16.63 -19.67 -1.08
CA TYR A 279 -17.58 -20.74 -0.77
C TYR A 279 -17.94 -21.50 -2.05
N ARG A 280 -18.44 -22.73 -1.89
CA ARG A 280 -19.21 -23.43 -2.92
C ARG A 280 -20.58 -23.82 -2.38
N CYS A 281 -21.56 -23.89 -3.26
CA CYS A 281 -22.88 -24.40 -2.91
C CYS A 281 -23.00 -25.89 -3.30
N LYS A 282 -23.35 -26.75 -2.34
CA LYS A 282 -23.83 -28.10 -2.64
C LYS A 282 -25.34 -28.03 -2.85
N CYS A 283 -25.76 -28.14 -4.10
CA CYS A 283 -27.16 -28.06 -4.48
C CYS A 283 -27.96 -29.29 -4.03
N VAL A 284 -29.26 -29.09 -3.85
CA VAL A 284 -30.24 -30.17 -3.72
C VAL A 284 -30.65 -30.59 -5.14
N GLY A 285 -30.99 -31.86 -5.33
CA GLY A 285 -31.48 -32.37 -6.62
C GLY A 285 -32.53 -31.47 -7.26
N GLY A 286 -32.43 -31.29 -8.58
CA GLY A 286 -33.24 -30.39 -9.40
C GLY A 286 -32.65 -29.00 -9.63
N TYR A 287 -31.52 -28.65 -9.00
CA TYR A 287 -30.87 -27.35 -9.14
C TYR A 287 -29.37 -27.42 -9.45
N SER A 288 -28.89 -26.50 -10.28
CA SER A 288 -27.48 -26.36 -10.71
C SER A 288 -26.97 -24.92 -10.56
N GLY A 289 -25.76 -24.65 -11.06
CA GLY A 289 -25.13 -23.34 -11.00
C GLY A 289 -24.34 -23.10 -9.71
N PRO A 290 -23.50 -22.04 -9.66
CA PRO A 290 -22.63 -21.74 -8.51
C PRO A 290 -23.42 -21.39 -7.24
N THR A 291 -24.66 -20.92 -7.40
CA THR A 291 -25.56 -20.46 -6.35
C THR A 291 -26.80 -21.35 -6.17
N CYS A 292 -26.92 -22.46 -6.91
CA CYS A 292 -28.09 -23.36 -6.91
C CYS A 292 -29.42 -22.71 -7.33
N ASP A 293 -29.36 -21.69 -8.19
CA ASP A 293 -30.48 -20.91 -8.70
C ASP A 293 -31.06 -21.44 -10.02
N GLU A 294 -30.24 -22.07 -10.85
CA GLU A 294 -30.65 -22.72 -12.09
C GLU A 294 -31.53 -23.94 -11.83
N ASN A 295 -32.63 -24.11 -12.56
CA ASN A 295 -33.52 -25.28 -12.44
C ASN A 295 -33.25 -26.28 -13.57
N VAL A 296 -32.71 -27.46 -13.23
CA VAL A 296 -32.24 -28.43 -14.24
C VAL A 296 -33.38 -29.04 -15.07
N CYS A 297 -34.62 -29.00 -14.58
CA CYS A 297 -35.81 -29.41 -15.33
C CYS A 297 -36.44 -28.29 -16.19
N LYS A 298 -35.80 -27.12 -16.33
CA LYS A 298 -36.32 -25.97 -17.11
C LYS A 298 -35.22 -25.32 -17.99
N PRO A 299 -35.25 -25.51 -19.32
CA PRO A 299 -36.20 -26.31 -20.10
C PRO A 299 -36.11 -27.81 -19.76
N ASN A 300 -37.18 -28.57 -20.03
CA ASN A 300 -37.22 -30.00 -19.73
C ASN A 300 -36.14 -30.76 -20.54
N PRO A 301 -35.12 -31.37 -19.89
CA PRO A 301 -34.05 -32.09 -20.60
C PRO A 301 -34.51 -33.45 -21.17
N CYS A 302 -35.67 -33.95 -20.75
CA CYS A 302 -36.18 -35.24 -21.17
C CYS A 302 -36.83 -35.19 -22.56
N GLN A 303 -36.22 -35.86 -23.52
CA GLN A 303 -36.69 -36.02 -24.89
C GLN A 303 -37.94 -36.90 -24.98
N ASN A 304 -38.56 -36.95 -26.16
CA ASN A 304 -39.65 -37.88 -26.50
C ASN A 304 -40.84 -37.88 -25.51
N ARG A 305 -41.19 -36.70 -24.98
CA ARG A 305 -42.23 -36.49 -23.95
C ARG A 305 -41.94 -37.17 -22.59
N GLY A 306 -40.67 -37.48 -22.31
CA GLY A 306 -40.24 -37.89 -20.97
C GLY A 306 -40.49 -36.80 -19.93
N ARG A 307 -40.75 -37.20 -18.68
CA ARG A 307 -41.00 -36.27 -17.57
C ARG A 307 -39.77 -36.18 -16.67
N CYS A 308 -39.21 -34.97 -16.53
CA CYS A 308 -38.11 -34.69 -15.62
C CYS A 308 -38.57 -34.72 -14.16
N TYR A 309 -37.73 -35.29 -13.31
CA TYR A 309 -37.84 -35.27 -11.86
C TYR A 309 -36.51 -34.80 -11.28
N PRO A 310 -36.53 -33.92 -10.25
CA PRO A 310 -35.36 -33.65 -9.41
C PRO A 310 -34.80 -34.96 -8.84
N ASP A 311 -33.48 -35.16 -8.91
CA ASP A 311 -32.79 -36.31 -8.32
C ASP A 311 -31.42 -35.88 -7.76
N ASN A 312 -30.88 -36.62 -6.80
CA ASN A 312 -29.57 -36.33 -6.20
C ASN A 312 -28.41 -37.04 -6.94
N SER A 313 -28.59 -37.33 -8.22
CA SER A 313 -27.54 -37.77 -9.15
C SER A 313 -26.54 -36.64 -9.40
N ASP A 314 -25.37 -36.96 -9.96
CA ASP A 314 -24.37 -35.95 -10.35
C ASP A 314 -24.92 -34.96 -11.39
N ASP A 315 -25.83 -35.41 -12.26
CA ASP A 315 -26.55 -34.57 -13.23
C ASP A 315 -27.67 -33.73 -12.60
N GLY A 316 -28.09 -34.03 -11.36
CA GLY A 316 -29.15 -33.32 -10.64
C GLY A 316 -30.60 -33.60 -11.07
N PHE A 317 -30.83 -34.50 -12.04
CA PHE A 317 -32.17 -34.88 -12.49
C PHE A 317 -32.26 -36.34 -12.93
N LYS A 318 -33.50 -36.79 -13.14
CA LYS A 318 -33.83 -38.10 -13.71
C LYS A 318 -35.05 -38.03 -14.61
N CYS A 319 -34.97 -38.64 -15.80
CA CYS A 319 -36.09 -38.72 -16.72
C CYS A 319 -36.92 -39.99 -16.50
N ARG A 320 -38.25 -39.83 -16.45
CA ARG A 320 -39.20 -40.94 -16.56
C ARG A 320 -39.70 -41.04 -18.00
N CYS A 321 -39.21 -42.03 -18.72
CA CYS A 321 -39.56 -42.26 -20.12
C CYS A 321 -40.95 -42.89 -20.28
N VAL A 322 -41.63 -42.52 -21.35
CA VAL A 322 -42.94 -43.05 -21.76
C VAL A 322 -42.78 -43.87 -23.04
N GLY A 323 -43.77 -44.70 -23.41
CA GLY A 323 -43.80 -45.39 -24.71
C GLY A 323 -42.67 -46.40 -24.97
N GLY A 324 -41.93 -46.83 -23.94
CA GLY A 324 -40.83 -47.79 -24.06
C GLY A 324 -39.48 -47.20 -24.49
N TYR A 325 -39.34 -45.87 -24.52
CA TYR A 325 -38.07 -45.19 -24.71
C TYR A 325 -37.14 -45.43 -23.51
N LYS A 326 -35.82 -45.34 -23.73
CA LYS A 326 -34.77 -45.57 -22.72
C LYS A 326 -33.65 -44.50 -22.83
N GLY A 327 -32.60 -44.66 -22.04
CA GLY A 327 -31.50 -43.69 -21.94
C GLY A 327 -31.75 -42.65 -20.84
N PRO A 328 -30.70 -41.93 -20.37
CA PRO A 328 -30.79 -40.96 -19.29
C PRO A 328 -31.72 -39.77 -19.61
N THR A 329 -31.86 -39.41 -20.89
CA THR A 329 -32.73 -38.32 -21.38
C THR A 329 -33.92 -38.82 -22.20
N CYS A 330 -34.21 -40.12 -22.21
CA CYS A 330 -35.23 -40.77 -23.05
C CYS A 330 -34.95 -40.68 -24.57
N GLU A 331 -33.69 -40.60 -24.95
CA GLU A 331 -33.19 -40.55 -26.33
C GLU A 331 -33.32 -41.88 -27.09
N ASP A 332 -33.22 -43.02 -26.39
CA ASP A 332 -33.21 -44.34 -27.04
C ASP A 332 -34.60 -44.74 -27.50
N LYS A 333 -34.73 -45.00 -28.81
CA LYS A 333 -36.00 -45.42 -29.41
C LYS A 333 -36.39 -46.85 -28.99
N PRO A 334 -37.67 -47.14 -28.75
CA PRO A 334 -38.13 -48.49 -28.42
C PRO A 334 -37.82 -49.45 -29.57
N ASN A 335 -37.19 -50.61 -29.29
CA ASN A 335 -36.93 -51.62 -30.31
C ASN A 335 -38.26 -52.25 -30.80
N PRO A 336 -38.66 -52.08 -32.07
CA PRO A 336 -39.92 -52.60 -32.60
C PRO A 336 -40.01 -54.13 -32.60
N CYS A 337 -38.89 -54.85 -32.54
CA CYS A 337 -38.91 -56.31 -32.45
C CYS A 337 -39.49 -56.83 -31.11
N ASN A 338 -39.53 -55.99 -30.06
CA ASN A 338 -40.07 -56.38 -28.75
C ASN A 338 -41.57 -56.72 -28.80
N THR A 339 -42.33 -56.16 -29.74
CA THR A 339 -43.77 -56.46 -29.93
C THR A 339 -44.02 -57.77 -30.71
N LYS A 340 -42.96 -58.54 -31.03
CA LYS A 340 -43.00 -59.77 -31.85
C LYS A 340 -43.81 -59.57 -33.15
N PRO A 341 -43.42 -58.61 -34.03
CA PRO A 341 -44.16 -58.28 -35.24
C PRO A 341 -44.05 -59.35 -36.35
N CYS A 342 -43.07 -60.25 -36.26
CA CYS A 342 -42.90 -61.38 -37.16
C CYS A 342 -43.70 -62.58 -36.63
N LYS A 343 -44.58 -63.17 -37.45
CA LYS A 343 -45.40 -64.33 -37.09
C LYS A 343 -44.79 -65.63 -37.64
N ASN A 344 -45.43 -66.76 -37.34
CA ASN A 344 -45.08 -68.10 -37.86
C ASN A 344 -43.58 -68.47 -37.73
N GLY A 345 -42.97 -68.18 -36.58
CA GLY A 345 -41.56 -68.50 -36.30
C GLY A 345 -40.54 -67.57 -36.98
N GLY A 346 -40.96 -66.47 -37.60
CA GLY A 346 -40.05 -65.50 -38.22
C GLY A 346 -39.15 -64.78 -37.20
N LYS A 347 -37.84 -64.69 -37.48
CA LYS A 347 -36.87 -63.98 -36.65
C LYS A 347 -36.84 -62.49 -37.00
N CYS A 348 -37.19 -61.64 -36.04
CA CYS A 348 -37.14 -60.18 -36.19
C CYS A 348 -35.71 -59.66 -36.03
N ASN A 349 -35.30 -58.72 -36.90
CA ASN A 349 -34.02 -58.02 -36.84
C ASN A 349 -34.28 -56.52 -36.98
N TYR A 350 -33.84 -55.72 -36.01
CA TYR A 350 -33.96 -54.25 -36.02
C TYR A 350 -32.59 -53.60 -36.21
N ASN A 351 -32.48 -52.62 -37.10
CA ASN A 351 -31.22 -51.94 -37.43
C ASN A 351 -31.14 -50.48 -36.94
N GLY A 352 -31.94 -50.11 -35.93
CA GLY A 352 -32.00 -48.75 -35.40
C GLY A 352 -32.89 -47.77 -36.18
N LYS A 353 -33.36 -48.14 -37.39
CA LYS A 353 -34.33 -47.35 -38.17
C LYS A 353 -35.57 -48.15 -38.56
N ILE A 354 -35.38 -49.35 -39.11
CA ILE A 354 -36.45 -50.26 -39.54
C ILE A 354 -36.24 -51.66 -38.97
N TYR A 355 -37.33 -52.41 -38.80
CA TYR A 355 -37.25 -53.85 -38.50
C TYR A 355 -37.58 -54.67 -39.74
N THR A 356 -37.01 -55.87 -39.81
CA THR A 356 -37.22 -56.82 -40.91
C THR A 356 -37.43 -58.23 -40.34
N CYS A 357 -38.34 -58.98 -40.95
CA CYS A 357 -38.64 -60.35 -40.56
C CYS A 357 -37.94 -61.34 -41.50
N LYS A 358 -37.10 -62.22 -40.95
CA LYS A 358 -36.57 -63.40 -41.66
C LYS A 358 -37.52 -64.57 -41.41
N CYS A 359 -38.26 -64.98 -42.43
CA CYS A 359 -39.31 -65.99 -42.30
C CYS A 359 -38.77 -67.41 -42.20
N ALA A 360 -39.49 -68.25 -41.43
CA ALA A 360 -39.22 -69.68 -41.36
C ALA A 360 -39.62 -70.39 -42.67
N TYR A 361 -39.09 -71.60 -42.89
CA TYR A 361 -39.36 -72.37 -44.12
C TYR A 361 -40.86 -72.58 -44.35
N GLY A 362 -41.31 -72.34 -45.58
CA GLY A 362 -42.73 -72.39 -45.97
C GLY A 362 -43.48 -71.06 -45.86
N TRP A 363 -42.91 -70.03 -45.23
CA TRP A 363 -43.54 -68.71 -45.04
C TRP A 363 -42.79 -67.56 -45.73
N ARG A 364 -43.52 -66.52 -46.15
CA ARG A 364 -43.02 -65.27 -46.76
C ARG A 364 -43.88 -64.05 -46.38
N GLY A 365 -43.52 -62.88 -46.88
CA GLY A 365 -44.21 -61.61 -46.62
C GLY A 365 -43.58 -60.78 -45.48
N ARG A 366 -43.93 -59.50 -45.38
CA ARG A 366 -43.32 -58.54 -44.42
C ARG A 366 -43.39 -59.02 -42.96
N HIS A 367 -44.46 -59.74 -42.60
CA HIS A 367 -44.72 -60.29 -41.27
C HIS A 367 -44.67 -61.83 -41.21
N CYS A 368 -44.21 -62.48 -42.28
CA CYS A 368 -44.14 -63.95 -42.42
C CYS A 368 -45.50 -64.66 -42.35
N THR A 369 -46.52 -64.08 -42.97
CA THR A 369 -47.92 -64.52 -42.96
C THR A 369 -48.33 -65.41 -44.13
N ASP A 370 -47.54 -65.46 -45.21
CA ASP A 370 -47.99 -66.00 -46.50
C ASP A 370 -47.26 -67.31 -46.85
N LYS A 371 -47.91 -68.28 -47.49
CA LYS A 371 -47.32 -69.61 -47.79
C LYS A 371 -46.47 -69.64 -49.09
N ALA A 372 -45.55 -70.61 -49.20
CA ALA A 372 -44.69 -70.85 -50.38
C ALA A 372 -44.68 -72.34 -50.86
N TYR A 373 -44.39 -72.59 -52.15
CA TYR A 373 -44.54 -73.87 -52.88
C TYR A 373 -43.48 -73.95 -54.02
N LYS A 374 -43.01 -75.08 -54.60
CA LYS A 374 -43.32 -76.53 -54.53
C LYS A 374 -42.02 -77.36 -54.29
N PRO A 375 -42.09 -78.62 -53.82
CA PRO A 375 -40.89 -79.44 -53.49
C PRO A 375 -40.27 -80.25 -54.65
N ASN A 376 -39.00 -80.68 -54.50
CA ASN A 376 -38.17 -81.40 -55.48
C ASN A 376 -38.32 -82.95 -55.40
N PRO A 377 -38.80 -83.63 -56.47
CA PRO A 377 -38.99 -85.08 -56.48
C PRO A 377 -37.73 -85.96 -56.33
N CYS A 378 -36.55 -85.52 -56.78
CA CYS A 378 -35.32 -86.35 -56.64
C CYS A 378 -34.92 -86.56 -55.17
N VAL A 379 -35.33 -85.66 -54.27
CA VAL A 379 -35.12 -85.80 -52.81
C VAL A 379 -36.19 -86.69 -52.19
N VAL A 380 -37.46 -86.45 -52.56
CA VAL A 380 -38.64 -87.04 -51.89
C VAL A 380 -38.91 -88.49 -52.33
N SER A 381 -38.95 -88.78 -53.64
CA SER A 381 -39.38 -90.10 -54.14
C SER A 381 -38.24 -91.02 -54.61
N LYS A 382 -37.00 -90.51 -54.67
CA LYS A 382 -35.78 -91.22 -55.10
C LYS A 382 -36.03 -92.23 -56.26
N PRO A 383 -36.51 -91.75 -57.42
CA PRO A 383 -37.16 -92.59 -58.44
C PRO A 383 -36.20 -93.42 -59.31
N CYS A 384 -34.88 -93.34 -59.09
CA CYS A 384 -33.87 -94.08 -59.85
C CYS A 384 -33.34 -95.26 -59.01
N LYS A 385 -33.50 -96.49 -59.51
CA LYS A 385 -33.08 -97.72 -58.82
C LYS A 385 -31.72 -98.22 -59.38
N ASN A 386 -31.20 -99.32 -58.84
CA ASN A 386 -29.97 -100.00 -59.31
C ASN A 386 -28.78 -99.04 -59.55
N ARG A 387 -28.48 -98.20 -58.54
CA ARG A 387 -27.40 -97.20 -58.56
C ARG A 387 -27.53 -96.14 -59.69
N GLY A 388 -28.72 -95.92 -60.23
CA GLY A 388 -28.98 -94.84 -61.19
C GLY A 388 -28.99 -93.44 -60.54
N LYS A 389 -28.36 -92.44 -61.19
CA LYS A 389 -28.29 -91.05 -60.72
C LYS A 389 -29.55 -90.26 -61.15
N CYS A 390 -30.27 -89.67 -60.18
CA CYS A 390 -31.40 -88.77 -60.41
C CYS A 390 -30.94 -87.35 -60.76
N ILE A 391 -31.61 -86.70 -61.70
CA ILE A 391 -31.35 -85.31 -62.11
C ILE A 391 -32.71 -84.60 -62.21
N TRP A 392 -32.90 -83.48 -61.52
CA TRP A 392 -34.11 -82.65 -61.51
C TRP A 392 -33.82 -81.26 -62.07
N ASN A 393 -34.75 -80.69 -62.85
CA ASN A 393 -34.58 -79.40 -63.54
C ASN A 393 -35.65 -78.34 -63.21
N GLY A 394 -36.35 -78.48 -62.07
CA GLY A 394 -37.44 -77.56 -61.68
C GLY A 394 -38.82 -77.91 -62.26
N LYS A 395 -38.90 -78.76 -63.29
CA LYS A 395 -40.17 -79.22 -63.89
C LYS A 395 -40.28 -80.75 -64.00
N ALA A 396 -39.19 -81.45 -64.31
CA ALA A 396 -39.15 -82.91 -64.49
C ALA A 396 -37.84 -83.53 -63.97
N TYR A 397 -37.84 -84.86 -63.75
CA TYR A 397 -36.63 -85.63 -63.43
C TYR A 397 -36.28 -86.67 -64.51
N ARG A 398 -35.00 -87.07 -64.55
CA ARG A 398 -34.52 -88.22 -65.34
C ARG A 398 -33.48 -89.03 -64.58
N CYS A 399 -33.37 -90.32 -64.92
CA CYS A 399 -32.40 -91.24 -64.36
C CYS A 399 -31.27 -91.57 -65.36
N LYS A 400 -30.02 -91.54 -64.89
CA LYS A 400 -28.84 -92.06 -65.62
C LYS A 400 -28.42 -93.40 -65.01
N CYS A 401 -28.57 -94.49 -65.74
CA CYS A 401 -28.43 -95.85 -65.21
C CYS A 401 -26.98 -96.36 -65.14
N ALA A 402 -26.73 -97.28 -64.21
CA ALA A 402 -25.47 -98.01 -64.11
C ALA A 402 -25.39 -99.14 -65.17
N TYR A 403 -24.17 -99.60 -65.47
CA TYR A 403 -23.94 -100.71 -66.40
C TYR A 403 -24.69 -101.98 -65.95
N GLY A 404 -25.20 -102.75 -66.93
CA GLY A 404 -26.10 -103.88 -66.68
C GLY A 404 -27.58 -103.51 -66.50
N TYR A 405 -27.92 -102.22 -66.45
CA TYR A 405 -29.29 -101.75 -66.23
C TYR A 405 -29.76 -100.63 -67.18
N GLY A 406 -31.06 -100.57 -67.46
CA GLY A 406 -31.69 -99.59 -68.34
C GLY A 406 -33.17 -99.32 -68.05
N GLY A 407 -33.80 -98.49 -68.88
CA GLY A 407 -35.18 -98.01 -68.71
C GLY A 407 -35.30 -96.76 -67.82
N ARG A 408 -36.49 -96.15 -67.78
CA ARG A 408 -36.77 -94.84 -67.13
C ARG A 408 -36.32 -94.77 -65.65
N HIS A 409 -36.39 -95.89 -64.95
CA HIS A 409 -36.03 -96.02 -63.52
C HIS A 409 -34.81 -96.93 -63.27
N CYS A 410 -34.10 -97.33 -64.34
CA CYS A 410 -32.94 -98.23 -64.27
C CYS A 410 -33.25 -99.65 -63.74
N THR A 411 -34.47 -100.14 -63.96
CA THR A 411 -34.96 -101.43 -63.45
C THR A 411 -34.79 -102.60 -64.43
N LYS A 412 -34.66 -102.36 -65.74
CA LYS A 412 -34.51 -103.44 -66.74
C LYS A 412 -33.07 -103.92 -66.79
N LYS A 413 -32.80 -105.24 -66.73
CA LYS A 413 -31.45 -105.80 -66.99
C LYS A 413 -31.05 -105.55 -68.46
N SER A 414 -29.77 -105.33 -68.72
CA SER A 414 -29.22 -105.02 -70.05
C SER A 414 -27.95 -105.84 -70.32
N TYR A 415 -27.89 -106.51 -71.46
CA TYR A 415 -26.88 -107.53 -71.82
C TYR A 415 -25.46 -106.99 -72.10
N LYS A 416 -25.20 -105.71 -71.84
CA LYS A 416 -23.88 -105.09 -72.03
C LYS A 416 -22.89 -105.63 -70.99
N LYS A 417 -22.23 -106.76 -71.30
CA LYS A 417 -21.12 -107.32 -70.52
C LYS A 417 -20.03 -106.26 -70.34
N ASN A 418 -19.50 -106.12 -69.12
CA ASN A 418 -18.41 -105.20 -68.83
C ASN A 418 -17.11 -105.71 -69.51
N PRO A 419 -16.54 -105.01 -70.50
CA PRO A 419 -15.38 -105.49 -71.24
C PRO A 419 -14.09 -105.50 -70.41
N CYS A 420 -14.09 -104.92 -69.19
CA CYS A 420 -13.00 -105.05 -68.23
C CYS A 420 -13.12 -106.27 -67.28
N ALA A 421 -14.21 -107.05 -67.35
CA ALA A 421 -14.43 -108.18 -66.43
C ALA A 421 -13.40 -109.30 -66.58
N SER A 422 -12.88 -109.54 -67.79
CA SER A 422 -11.84 -110.53 -68.08
C SER A 422 -10.42 -110.12 -67.67
N ARG A 423 -10.27 -108.99 -66.93
CA ARG A 423 -8.98 -108.43 -66.48
C ARG A 423 -7.89 -108.37 -67.58
N PRO A 424 -8.18 -107.81 -68.77
CA PRO A 424 -7.31 -107.94 -69.95
C PRO A 424 -6.00 -107.14 -69.90
N CYS A 425 -5.81 -106.31 -68.87
CA CYS A 425 -4.63 -105.45 -68.72
C CYS A 425 -3.63 -106.11 -67.75
N LYS A 426 -2.45 -106.49 -68.26
CA LYS A 426 -1.36 -107.09 -67.46
C LYS A 426 -0.59 -106.03 -66.66
N ASN A 427 0.35 -106.48 -65.83
CA ASN A 427 1.31 -105.65 -65.08
C ASN A 427 0.68 -104.44 -64.36
N ARG A 428 -0.38 -104.70 -63.58
CA ARG A 428 -1.17 -103.70 -62.83
C ARG A 428 -1.80 -102.59 -63.68
N GLY A 429 -1.92 -102.77 -65.01
CA GLY A 429 -2.62 -101.83 -65.89
C GLY A 429 -4.09 -101.63 -65.51
N LYS A 430 -4.53 -100.37 -65.41
CA LYS A 430 -5.90 -100.00 -65.06
C LYS A 430 -6.81 -100.10 -66.29
N CYS A 431 -7.69 -101.09 -66.29
CA CYS A 431 -8.71 -101.24 -67.33
C CYS A 431 -9.78 -100.15 -67.21
N THR A 432 -10.10 -99.50 -68.33
CA THR A 432 -11.19 -98.51 -68.44
C THR A 432 -12.11 -98.86 -69.61
N VAL A 433 -13.42 -98.86 -69.36
CA VAL A 433 -14.43 -99.17 -70.40
C VAL A 433 -14.57 -97.97 -71.34
N LYS A 434 -14.41 -98.19 -72.65
CA LYS A 434 -14.58 -97.17 -73.69
C LYS A 434 -15.48 -97.75 -74.80
N GLY A 435 -16.73 -97.30 -74.85
CA GLY A 435 -17.74 -97.86 -75.75
C GLY A 435 -18.09 -99.30 -75.37
N ASN A 436 -18.14 -100.19 -76.37
CA ASN A 436 -18.31 -101.64 -76.16
C ASN A 436 -16.98 -102.37 -75.89
N GLY A 437 -15.84 -101.67 -75.89
CA GLY A 437 -14.51 -102.23 -75.65
C GLY A 437 -13.85 -101.69 -74.38
N TYR A 438 -12.59 -102.04 -74.18
CA TYR A 438 -11.75 -101.57 -73.07
C TYR A 438 -10.47 -100.90 -73.57
N VAL A 439 -9.91 -100.02 -72.74
CA VAL A 439 -8.57 -99.43 -72.90
C VAL A 439 -7.79 -99.65 -71.61
N CYS A 440 -6.59 -100.21 -71.74
CA CYS A 440 -5.65 -100.37 -70.65
C CYS A 440 -4.81 -99.11 -70.47
N LYS A 441 -4.81 -98.52 -69.28
CA LYS A 441 -3.81 -97.52 -68.87
C LYS A 441 -2.70 -98.23 -68.10
N CYS A 442 -1.50 -98.27 -68.66
CA CYS A 442 -0.39 -99.03 -68.10
C CYS A 442 0.21 -98.37 -66.86
N ALA A 443 0.76 -99.19 -65.95
CA ALA A 443 1.54 -98.70 -64.82
C ALA A 443 2.90 -98.16 -65.31
N ARG A 444 3.50 -97.25 -64.54
CA ARG A 444 4.80 -96.64 -64.85
C ARG A 444 5.86 -97.75 -65.07
N GLY A 445 6.64 -97.64 -66.15
CA GLY A 445 7.59 -98.69 -66.58
C GLY A 445 6.99 -99.79 -67.48
N TYR A 446 5.70 -99.76 -67.82
CA TYR A 446 5.07 -100.70 -68.75
C TYR A 446 4.30 -100.02 -69.88
N SER A 447 4.27 -100.66 -71.06
CA SER A 447 3.64 -100.14 -72.27
C SER A 447 3.01 -101.24 -73.15
N GLY A 448 2.46 -100.84 -74.31
CA GLY A 448 1.71 -101.70 -75.23
C GLY A 448 0.23 -101.86 -74.88
N ARG A 449 -0.57 -102.33 -75.86
CA ARG A 449 -2.05 -102.41 -75.80
C ARG A 449 -2.62 -103.13 -74.56
N TYR A 450 -1.88 -104.12 -74.04
CA TYR A 450 -2.24 -104.93 -72.88
C TYR A 450 -1.31 -104.72 -71.67
N CYS A 451 -0.45 -103.70 -71.73
CA CYS A 451 0.54 -103.37 -70.70
C CYS A 451 1.57 -104.48 -70.42
N SER A 452 1.93 -105.24 -71.46
CA SER A 452 2.79 -106.42 -71.36
C SER A 452 4.28 -106.13 -71.56
N LEU A 453 4.64 -104.99 -72.17
CA LEU A 453 6.02 -104.63 -72.50
C LEU A 453 6.63 -103.80 -71.36
N LYS A 454 7.90 -104.04 -70.99
CA LYS A 454 8.67 -103.10 -70.15
C LYS A 454 9.14 -101.92 -71.01
N SER A 455 9.00 -100.70 -70.50
CA SER A 455 9.54 -99.50 -71.15
C SER A 455 10.97 -99.21 -70.64
N PRO A 456 11.90 -98.78 -71.50
CA PRO A 456 13.24 -98.36 -71.06
C PRO A 456 13.17 -97.10 -70.17
N PRO A 457 14.17 -96.89 -69.28
CA PRO A 457 14.21 -95.73 -68.41
C PRO A 457 14.48 -94.44 -69.22
N SER A 458 13.58 -93.47 -69.10
CA SER A 458 13.86 -92.08 -69.49
C SER A 458 14.61 -91.41 -68.34
N TYR A 459 15.83 -91.00 -68.62
CA TYR A 459 16.66 -90.15 -67.76
C TYR A 459 16.12 -88.71 -67.72
N ASP A 460 16.52 -87.98 -66.67
CA ASP A 460 16.64 -86.52 -66.59
C ASP A 460 15.33 -85.69 -66.64
N ASP A 461 15.17 -84.56 -65.93
CA ASP A 461 16.08 -83.79 -65.06
C ASP A 461 15.34 -83.18 -63.85
N ASP A 462 16.12 -82.51 -63.02
CA ASP A 462 15.87 -81.52 -61.95
C ASP A 462 14.72 -80.48 -62.23
N GLU A 463 14.39 -79.46 -61.42
CA GLU A 463 15.07 -78.73 -60.33
C GLU A 463 14.05 -77.83 -59.56
N TYR A 464 14.49 -77.20 -58.46
CA TYR A 464 13.89 -76.05 -57.74
C TYR A 464 12.45 -76.11 -57.18
#